data_AF-I7ANR3-F1
#
_entry.id   AF-I7ANR3-F1
#
_cell.length_a   1.000
_cell.length_b   1.000
_cell.length_c   1.000
_cell.angle_alpha   90.00
_cell.angle_beta   90.00
_cell.angle_gamma   90.00
#
_symmetry.space_group_name_H-M   'P 1'
#
loop_
_entity.id
_entity.type
_entity.pdbx_description
1 polymer ?
#
loop_
_entity_poly.entity_id
_entity_poly.type
_entity_poly.pdbx_seq_one_letter_code
_entity_poly.pdbx_strand_id
1 'polypeptide(L)'
;MGKLFKKFRIEKANERKKAKEKPKIKKTQEIRSHTKERSETEKIFCCLDVSYRRKTGYRKILVLDEVELERNIFLILEKVLEVVVTFDIVDSLFYSVLKRIVYLKNSVSIHTLLIDYFLGSILCGVNYEKFGCFLLKHLPQLLSSSKGRILPIIPNGELKESISKLKPGSKFLTFKYQQKFMVLKDGVLTTTNKYQFGY
;
A
#
# COMPACT_ATOMS: atom_id res chain seq x y z
N MET A 1 -50.10 51.29 39.92
CA MET A 1 -48.65 51.15 40.19
C MET A 1 -48.13 49.70 40.28
N GLY A 2 -48.73 48.78 41.04
CA GLY A 2 -48.14 47.44 41.30
C GLY A 2 -47.92 46.48 40.12
N LYS A 3 -48.63 46.63 38.99
CA LYS A 3 -48.45 45.78 37.79
C LYS A 3 -47.24 46.19 36.93
N LEU A 4 -46.90 47.48 36.89
CA LEU A 4 -45.76 47.99 36.11
C LEU A 4 -44.41 47.59 36.73
N PHE A 5 -44.29 47.69 38.06
CA PHE A 5 -43.06 47.27 38.76
C PHE A 5 -42.79 45.77 38.65
N LYS A 6 -43.83 44.93 38.61
CA LYS A 6 -43.68 43.49 38.37
C LYS A 6 -43.15 43.20 36.97
N LYS A 7 -43.65 43.89 35.94
CA LYS A 7 -43.13 43.76 34.55
C LYS A 7 -41.66 44.18 34.46
N PHE A 8 -41.32 45.33 35.04
CA PHE A 8 -39.93 45.83 35.04
C PHE A 8 -38.96 44.88 35.74
N ARG A 9 -39.39 44.27 36.85
CA ARG A 9 -38.56 43.32 37.62
C ARG A 9 -38.34 42.01 36.86
N ILE A 10 -39.34 41.57 36.07
CA ILE A 10 -39.24 40.38 35.22
C ILE A 10 -38.35 40.65 34.00
N GLU A 11 -38.48 41.81 33.35
CA GLU A 11 -37.61 42.21 32.23
C GLU A 11 -36.14 42.30 32.66
N LYS A 12 -35.87 42.98 33.78
CA LYS A 12 -34.51 43.12 34.31
C LYS A 12 -33.90 41.78 34.76
N ALA A 13 -34.73 40.83 35.18
CA ALA A 13 -34.29 39.45 35.48
C ALA A 13 -33.98 38.65 34.21
N ASN A 14 -34.75 38.84 33.14
CA ASN A 14 -34.52 38.20 31.85
C ASN A 14 -33.27 38.75 31.14
N GLU A 15 -33.00 40.05 31.24
CA GLU A 15 -31.76 40.65 30.73
C GLU A 15 -30.52 40.09 31.44
N ARG A 16 -30.56 39.94 32.77
CA ARG A 16 -29.47 39.33 33.54
C ARG A 16 -29.24 37.85 33.21
N LYS A 17 -30.28 37.12 32.80
CA LYS A 17 -30.15 35.73 32.32
C LYS A 17 -29.52 35.68 30.92
N LYS A 18 -29.94 36.56 30.01
CA LYS A 18 -29.36 36.67 28.66
C LYS A 18 -27.89 37.10 28.68
N ALA A 19 -27.50 38.00 29.58
CA ALA A 19 -26.11 38.44 29.74
C ALA A 19 -25.16 37.37 30.33
N LYS A 20 -25.70 36.30 30.95
CA LYS A 20 -24.93 35.21 31.54
C LYS A 20 -24.92 33.92 30.69
N GLU A 21 -25.73 33.85 29.63
CA GLU A 21 -25.65 32.73 28.69
C GLU A 21 -24.41 32.91 27.79
N LYS A 22 -23.39 32.08 28.00
CA LYS A 22 -22.30 31.92 27.04
C LYS A 22 -22.90 31.53 25.67
N PRO A 23 -22.35 32.01 24.55
CA PRO A 23 -22.86 31.65 23.24
C PRO A 23 -22.81 30.13 23.08
N LYS A 24 -23.99 29.51 22.94
CA LYS A 24 -24.10 28.09 22.63
C LYS A 24 -23.63 27.90 21.18
N ILE A 25 -22.44 27.35 21.01
CA ILE A 25 -21.96 26.86 19.73
C ILE A 25 -22.97 25.79 19.30
N LYS A 26 -23.85 26.13 18.35
CA LYS A 26 -24.68 25.12 17.69
C LYS A 26 -23.70 24.14 17.05
N LYS A 27 -23.82 22.84 17.35
CA LYS A 27 -23.04 21.80 16.67
C LYS A 27 -23.13 22.08 15.18
N THR A 28 -21.99 22.34 14.56
CA THR A 28 -21.88 22.42 13.10
C THR A 28 -22.57 21.18 12.57
N GLN A 29 -23.58 21.34 11.72
CA GLN A 29 -24.15 20.18 11.03
C GLN A 29 -23.00 19.54 10.29
N GLU A 30 -22.56 18.37 10.77
CA GLU A 30 -21.63 17.53 10.03
C GLU A 30 -22.26 17.33 8.66
N ILE A 31 -21.59 17.84 7.62
CA ILE A 31 -21.92 17.52 6.25
C ILE A 31 -21.75 16.00 6.19
N ARG A 32 -22.86 15.25 6.24
CA ARG A 32 -22.88 13.84 5.88
C ARG A 32 -22.69 13.77 4.37
N SER A 33 -21.48 14.08 3.91
CA SER A 33 -21.04 13.72 2.58
C SER A 33 -21.05 12.20 2.55
N HIS A 34 -22.05 11.65 1.88
CA HIS A 34 -22.26 10.23 1.59
C HIS A 34 -21.15 9.31 2.12
N THR A 35 -21.42 8.56 3.18
CA THR A 35 -20.65 7.36 3.54
C THR A 35 -20.83 6.34 2.42
N LYS A 36 -20.14 6.56 1.30
CA LYS A 36 -19.85 5.53 0.32
C LYS A 36 -19.12 4.46 1.11
N GLU A 37 -19.70 3.26 1.16
CA GLU A 37 -19.04 2.15 1.83
C GLU A 37 -17.64 2.02 1.23
N ARG A 38 -16.61 2.07 2.08
CA ARG A 38 -15.23 2.00 1.61
C ARG A 38 -15.02 0.69 0.87
N SER A 39 -14.28 0.73 -0.24
CA SER A 39 -13.87 -0.51 -0.91
C SER A 39 -13.02 -1.38 0.04
N GLU A 40 -12.96 -2.69 -0.17
CA GLU A 40 -12.11 -3.55 0.67
C GLU A 40 -10.64 -3.13 0.57
N THR A 41 -10.22 -2.69 -0.62
CA THR A 41 -8.90 -2.10 -0.85
C THR A 41 -8.67 -0.84 0.00
N GLU A 42 -9.61 0.11 0.05
CA GLU A 42 -9.52 1.29 0.92
C GLU A 42 -9.46 0.91 2.41
N LYS A 43 -10.22 -0.11 2.84
CA LYS A 43 -10.17 -0.63 4.21
C LYS A 43 -8.79 -1.22 4.53
N ILE A 44 -8.14 -1.89 3.57
CA ILE A 44 -6.76 -2.39 3.69
C ILE A 44 -5.81 -1.22 3.92
N PHE A 45 -5.84 -0.19 3.06
CA PHE A 45 -4.99 0.99 3.21
C PHE A 45 -5.12 1.64 4.58
N CYS A 46 -6.36 1.87 5.03
CA CYS A 46 -6.62 2.43 6.35
C CYS A 46 -6.03 1.59 7.51
N CYS A 47 -5.89 0.27 7.32
CA CYS A 47 -5.27 -0.60 8.32
C CYS A 47 -3.74 -0.60 8.23
N LEU A 48 -3.17 -0.46 7.03
CA LEU A 48 -1.72 -0.44 6.83
C LEU A 48 -1.07 0.86 7.31
N ASP A 49 -1.77 2.00 7.14
CA ASP A 49 -1.28 3.32 7.57
C ASP A 49 -1.13 3.47 9.09
N VAL A 50 -1.73 2.55 9.86
CA VAL A 50 -1.72 2.60 11.32
C VAL A 50 -0.98 1.39 11.87
N SER A 51 0.22 1.60 12.46
CA SER A 51 1.14 0.51 12.85
C SER A 51 0.49 -0.62 13.66
N TYR A 52 -0.35 -0.30 14.65
CA TYR A 52 -1.03 -1.31 15.48
C TYR A 52 -2.14 -2.09 14.74
N ARG A 53 -2.61 -1.61 13.58
CA ARG A 53 -3.64 -2.26 12.75
C ARG A 53 -3.07 -3.03 11.55
N ARG A 54 -1.77 -2.96 11.29
CA ARG A 54 -1.13 -3.60 10.12
C ARG A 54 -1.44 -5.09 10.02
N LYS A 55 -1.42 -5.81 11.15
CA LYS A 55 -1.79 -7.24 11.19
C LYS A 55 -3.19 -7.50 10.64
N THR A 56 -4.15 -6.62 10.92
CA THR A 56 -5.51 -6.69 10.35
C THR A 56 -5.49 -6.41 8.86
N GLY A 57 -4.72 -5.43 8.41
CA GLY A 57 -4.51 -5.14 6.98
C GLY A 57 -3.94 -6.34 6.23
N TYR A 58 -2.88 -6.95 6.76
CA TYR A 58 -2.28 -8.15 6.18
C TYR A 58 -3.25 -9.34 6.12
N ARG A 59 -4.03 -9.59 7.19
CA ARG A 59 -5.07 -10.63 7.17
C ARG A 59 -6.12 -10.38 6.09
N LYS A 60 -6.54 -9.12 5.91
CA LYS A 60 -7.44 -8.73 4.81
C LYS A 60 -6.81 -8.98 3.44
N ILE A 61 -5.53 -8.65 3.25
CA ILE A 61 -4.81 -8.95 2.01
C ILE A 61 -4.76 -10.45 1.73
N LEU A 62 -4.62 -11.30 2.75
CA LEU A 62 -4.60 -12.77 2.59
C LEU A 62 -5.96 -13.37 2.22
N VAL A 63 -7.06 -12.66 2.44
CA VAL A 63 -8.43 -13.11 2.13
C VAL A 63 -9.01 -12.40 0.90
N LEU A 64 -8.38 -11.31 0.44
CA LEU A 64 -8.82 -10.56 -0.73
C LEU A 64 -8.88 -11.46 -1.97
N ASP A 65 -9.84 -11.21 -2.87
CA ASP A 65 -9.94 -11.93 -4.14
C ASP A 65 -8.66 -11.77 -4.98
N GLU A 66 -8.27 -12.80 -5.71
CA GLU A 66 -7.04 -12.80 -6.50
C GLU A 66 -7.08 -11.73 -7.60
N VAL A 67 -8.22 -11.56 -8.29
CA VAL A 67 -8.35 -10.58 -9.37
C VAL A 67 -8.31 -9.16 -8.81
N GLU A 68 -8.93 -8.92 -7.65
CA GLU A 68 -8.85 -7.62 -6.98
C GLU A 68 -7.42 -7.32 -6.48
N LEU A 69 -6.73 -8.31 -5.93
CA LEU A 69 -5.35 -8.19 -5.48
C LEU A 69 -4.40 -7.93 -6.66
N GLU A 70 -4.54 -8.63 -7.78
CA GLU A 70 -3.74 -8.43 -8.99
C GLU A 70 -3.92 -7.01 -9.56
N ARG A 71 -5.16 -6.49 -9.56
CA ARG A 71 -5.46 -5.12 -10.03
C ARG A 71 -4.83 -4.04 -9.18
N ASN A 72 -4.72 -4.28 -7.87
CA ASN A 72 -4.22 -3.30 -6.89
C ASN A 72 -2.82 -3.63 -6.36
N ILE A 73 -2.13 -4.60 -6.97
CA ILE A 73 -0.89 -5.22 -6.45
C ILE A 73 0.18 -4.18 -6.13
N PHE A 74 0.36 -3.18 -6.99
CA PHE A 74 1.39 -2.15 -6.84
C PHE A 74 1.15 -1.30 -5.60
N LEU A 75 -0.06 -0.74 -5.45
CA LEU A 75 -0.42 0.13 -4.34
C LEU A 75 -0.39 -0.63 -3.01
N ILE A 76 -0.93 -1.85 -2.98
CA ILE A 76 -0.94 -2.69 -1.78
C ILE A 76 0.48 -3.05 -1.39
N LEU A 77 1.30 -3.47 -2.34
CA LEU A 77 2.66 -3.90 -2.06
C LEU A 77 3.56 -2.75 -1.60
N GLU A 78 3.44 -1.57 -2.21
CA GLU A 78 4.18 -0.37 -1.78
C GLU A 78 3.97 -0.12 -0.28
N LYS A 79 2.72 -0.10 0.17
CA LYS A 79 2.39 0.06 1.60
C LYS A 79 2.82 -1.11 2.48
N VAL A 80 2.77 -2.33 1.95
CA VAL A 80 3.28 -3.48 2.69
C VAL A 80 4.79 -3.36 2.88
N LEU A 81 5.54 -2.97 1.86
CA LEU A 81 7.01 -2.89 1.86
C LEU A 81 7.58 -1.71 2.65
N GLU A 82 6.81 -0.66 2.93
CA GLU A 82 7.22 0.43 3.82
C GLU A 82 7.84 -0.08 5.13
N VAL A 83 7.31 -1.17 5.69
CA VAL A 83 7.83 -1.79 6.94
C VAL A 83 9.28 -2.27 6.85
N VAL A 84 9.76 -2.58 5.64
CA VAL A 84 11.13 -3.10 5.44
C VAL A 84 12.17 -1.98 5.52
N VAL A 85 11.76 -0.75 5.22
CA VAL A 85 12.62 0.44 5.30
C VAL A 85 12.40 1.25 6.58
N THR A 86 11.44 0.85 7.43
CA THR A 86 11.24 1.42 8.77
C THR A 86 11.81 0.52 9.86
N PHE A 87 11.95 1.06 11.07
CA PHE A 87 12.36 0.32 12.28
C PHE A 87 11.25 -0.55 12.89
N ASP A 88 10.16 -0.74 12.16
CA ASP A 88 9.06 -1.59 12.61
C ASP A 88 9.44 -3.07 12.51
N ILE A 89 8.84 -3.87 13.41
CA ILE A 89 9.08 -5.31 13.46
C ILE A 89 8.38 -5.99 12.28
N VAL A 90 9.16 -6.71 11.48
CA VAL A 90 8.65 -7.60 10.44
C VAL A 90 8.32 -8.97 11.04
N ASP A 91 7.08 -9.43 10.86
CA ASP A 91 6.59 -10.70 11.38
C ASP A 91 6.33 -11.76 10.29
N SER A 92 5.93 -12.96 10.70
CA SER A 92 5.62 -14.06 9.77
C SER A 92 4.42 -13.77 8.87
N LEU A 93 3.53 -12.88 9.31
CA LEU A 93 2.28 -12.56 8.62
C LEU A 93 2.57 -11.60 7.46
N PHE A 94 3.52 -10.68 7.62
CA PHE A 94 4.12 -9.92 6.52
C PHE A 94 4.68 -10.84 5.42
N TYR A 95 5.52 -11.82 5.78
CA TYR A 95 6.09 -12.73 4.78
C TYR A 95 5.05 -13.64 4.12
N SER A 96 3.95 -13.94 4.83
CA SER A 96 2.82 -14.66 4.24
C SER A 96 2.12 -13.84 3.16
N VAL A 97 1.94 -12.53 3.39
CA VAL A 97 1.41 -11.59 2.38
C VAL A 97 2.35 -11.49 1.18
N LEU A 98 3.65 -11.26 1.41
CA LEU A 98 4.62 -11.18 0.32
C LEU A 98 4.67 -12.47 -0.49
N LYS A 99 4.66 -13.63 0.18
CA LYS A 99 4.62 -14.92 -0.49
C LYS A 99 3.42 -15.01 -1.42
N ARG A 100 2.21 -14.65 -0.94
CA ARG A 100 1.00 -14.63 -1.76
C ARG A 100 1.18 -13.75 -3.00
N ILE A 101 1.66 -12.52 -2.80
CA ILE A 101 1.84 -11.51 -3.86
C ILE A 101 2.84 -11.99 -4.93
N VAL A 102 3.96 -12.60 -4.52
CA VAL A 102 5.00 -13.07 -5.44
C VAL A 102 4.51 -14.23 -6.34
N TYR A 103 3.54 -15.02 -5.88
CA TYR A 103 2.95 -16.11 -6.65
C TYR A 103 1.76 -15.69 -7.54
N LEU A 104 1.40 -14.41 -7.58
CA LEU A 104 0.39 -13.89 -8.52
C LEU A 104 0.90 -13.93 -9.96
N LYS A 105 -0.02 -14.00 -10.94
CA LYS A 105 0.36 -14.13 -12.36
C LYS A 105 1.09 -12.90 -12.89
N ASN A 106 0.73 -11.72 -12.36
CA ASN A 106 1.34 -10.46 -12.74
C ASN A 106 2.48 -10.01 -11.80
N SER A 107 3.04 -10.91 -10.98
CA SER A 107 4.08 -10.56 -10.00
C SER A 107 5.37 -10.01 -10.61
N VAL A 108 5.61 -10.24 -11.91
CA VAL A 108 6.75 -9.61 -12.62
C VAL A 108 6.65 -8.08 -12.59
N SER A 109 5.44 -7.51 -12.58
CA SER A 109 5.22 -6.05 -12.57
C SER A 109 5.76 -5.34 -11.32
N ILE A 110 5.94 -6.07 -10.22
CA ILE A 110 6.42 -5.52 -8.93
C ILE A 110 7.90 -5.81 -8.66
N HIS A 111 8.60 -6.49 -9.56
CA HIS A 111 10.00 -6.88 -9.34
C HIS A 111 10.93 -5.69 -9.11
N THR A 112 10.74 -4.60 -9.87
CA THR A 112 11.49 -3.35 -9.67
C THR A 112 11.25 -2.78 -8.28
N LEU A 113 9.98 -2.74 -7.84
CA LEU A 113 9.60 -2.24 -6.52
C LEU A 113 10.25 -3.06 -5.40
N LEU A 114 10.24 -4.39 -5.51
CA LEU A 114 10.88 -5.28 -4.54
C LEU A 114 12.38 -5.03 -4.42
N ILE A 115 13.07 -4.80 -5.55
CA ILE A 115 14.50 -4.46 -5.54
C ILE A 115 14.75 -3.08 -4.94
N ASP A 116 13.96 -2.07 -5.30
CA ASP A 116 14.18 -0.72 -4.78
C ASP A 116 13.98 -0.67 -3.25
N TYR A 117 12.97 -1.35 -2.70
CA TYR A 117 12.80 -1.49 -1.26
C TYR A 117 13.89 -2.35 -0.61
N PHE A 118 14.43 -3.36 -1.31
CA PHE A 118 15.56 -4.13 -0.79
C PHE A 118 16.82 -3.24 -0.69
N LEU A 119 17.14 -2.46 -1.72
CA LEU A 119 18.25 -1.51 -1.69
C LEU A 119 18.02 -0.45 -0.61
N GLY A 120 16.79 0.08 -0.48
CA GLY A 120 16.42 0.98 0.61
C GLY A 120 16.67 0.38 1.99
N SER A 121 16.28 -0.88 2.20
CA SER A 121 16.48 -1.58 3.49
C SER A 121 17.96 -1.76 3.83
N ILE A 122 18.81 -1.99 2.82
CA ILE A 122 20.26 -2.08 2.97
C ILE A 122 20.81 -0.71 3.41
N LEU A 123 20.40 0.37 2.74
CA LEU A 123 20.85 1.73 3.04
C LEU A 123 20.40 2.20 4.43
N CYS A 124 19.19 1.83 4.85
CA CYS A 124 18.70 2.08 6.20
C CYS A 124 19.39 1.20 7.25
N GLY A 125 20.00 0.08 6.85
CA GLY A 125 20.59 -0.90 7.77
C GLY A 125 19.56 -1.67 8.60
N VAL A 126 18.31 -1.76 8.12
CA VAL A 126 17.19 -2.36 8.85
C VAL A 126 16.53 -3.45 8.01
N ASN A 127 16.18 -4.58 8.62
CA ASN A 127 15.39 -5.69 8.04
C ASN A 127 15.93 -6.33 6.75
N TYR A 128 17.04 -5.83 6.16
CA TYR A 128 17.56 -6.25 4.86
C TYR A 128 18.01 -7.72 4.86
N GLU A 129 18.51 -8.25 5.98
CA GLU A 129 18.96 -9.65 6.03
C GLU A 129 17.79 -10.60 5.86
N LYS A 130 16.75 -10.44 6.68
CA LYS A 130 15.56 -11.29 6.62
C LYS A 130 14.80 -11.12 5.30
N PHE A 131 14.68 -9.88 4.81
CA PHE A 131 14.04 -9.62 3.52
C PHE A 131 14.87 -10.16 2.35
N GLY A 132 16.20 -10.01 2.37
CA GLY A 132 17.11 -10.59 1.39
C GLY A 132 17.06 -12.12 1.37
N CYS A 133 16.99 -12.77 2.53
CA CYS A 133 16.79 -14.22 2.63
C CYS A 133 15.45 -14.66 2.03
N PHE A 134 14.38 -13.89 2.22
CA PHE A 134 13.10 -14.15 1.56
C PHE A 134 13.21 -14.05 0.03
N LEU A 135 13.86 -13.01 -0.48
CA LEU A 135 14.09 -12.83 -1.92
C LEU A 135 14.99 -13.94 -2.50
N LEU A 136 16.03 -14.37 -1.78
CA LEU A 136 16.86 -15.50 -2.18
C LEU A 136 16.06 -16.79 -2.34
N LYS A 137 15.12 -17.04 -1.43
CA LYS A 137 14.31 -18.26 -1.42
C LYS A 137 13.24 -18.26 -2.53
N HIS A 138 12.58 -17.13 -2.76
CA HIS A 138 11.40 -17.07 -3.63
C HIS A 138 11.67 -16.43 -5.00
N LEU A 139 12.68 -15.56 -5.09
CA LEU A 139 13.03 -14.79 -6.29
C LEU A 139 14.55 -14.74 -6.54
N PRO A 140 15.28 -15.88 -6.52
CA PRO A 140 16.74 -15.88 -6.69
C PRO A 140 17.18 -15.28 -8.03
N GLN A 141 16.36 -15.46 -9.07
CA GLN A 141 16.66 -14.91 -10.40
C GLN A 141 16.59 -13.38 -10.42
N LEU A 142 15.68 -12.76 -9.67
CA LEU A 142 15.58 -11.31 -9.54
C LEU A 142 16.87 -10.74 -8.94
N LEU A 143 17.35 -11.36 -7.86
CA LEU A 143 18.63 -10.99 -7.24
C LEU A 143 19.81 -11.21 -8.19
N SER A 144 19.81 -12.31 -8.95
CA SER A 144 20.85 -12.57 -9.95
C SER A 144 20.89 -11.51 -11.05
N SER A 145 19.73 -11.03 -11.51
CA SER A 145 19.63 -10.00 -12.54
C SER A 145 20.05 -8.60 -12.06
N SER A 146 19.90 -8.35 -10.75
CA SER A 146 20.17 -7.05 -10.12
C SER A 146 21.49 -7.02 -9.33
N LYS A 147 22.36 -8.03 -9.49
CA LYS A 147 23.65 -8.12 -8.79
C LYS A 147 24.50 -6.86 -8.86
N GLY A 148 24.59 -6.24 -10.03
CA GLY A 148 25.39 -5.03 -10.24
C GLY A 148 24.94 -3.86 -9.37
N ARG A 149 23.66 -3.79 -9.00
CA ARG A 149 23.12 -2.76 -8.09
C ARG A 149 23.28 -3.14 -6.61
N ILE A 150 23.16 -4.44 -6.30
CA ILE A 150 23.09 -4.93 -4.90
C ILE A 150 24.48 -5.09 -4.28
N LEU A 151 25.39 -5.79 -4.96
CA LEU A 151 26.69 -6.19 -4.38
C LEU A 151 27.57 -5.02 -3.91
N PRO A 152 27.57 -3.84 -4.56
CA PRO A 152 28.36 -2.70 -4.10
C PRO A 152 27.88 -2.13 -2.76
N ILE A 153 26.57 -2.15 -2.51
CA ILE A 153 25.98 -1.48 -1.33
C ILE A 153 25.76 -2.42 -0.15
N ILE A 154 25.61 -3.73 -0.40
CA ILE A 154 25.32 -4.68 0.65
C ILE A 154 26.56 -4.91 1.54
N PRO A 155 26.40 -4.87 2.88
CA PRO A 155 27.47 -5.19 3.83
C PRO A 155 28.06 -6.57 3.56
N ASN A 156 29.35 -6.74 3.86
CA ASN A 156 30.00 -8.05 3.77
C ASN A 156 29.38 -8.99 4.82
N GLY A 157 28.97 -10.18 4.40
CA GLY A 157 28.32 -11.18 5.24
C GLY A 157 27.72 -12.33 4.42
N GLU A 158 27.06 -13.27 5.10
CA GLU A 158 26.50 -14.48 4.48
C GLU A 158 25.52 -14.18 3.33
N LEU A 159 24.70 -13.14 3.49
CA LEU A 159 23.75 -12.73 2.47
C LEU A 159 24.46 -12.27 1.18
N LYS A 160 25.54 -11.48 1.31
CA LYS A 160 26.33 -11.01 0.16
C LYS A 160 26.98 -12.17 -0.57
N GLU A 161 27.54 -13.12 0.16
CA GLU A 161 28.13 -14.33 -0.43
C GLU A 161 27.09 -15.20 -1.13
N SER A 162 25.90 -15.34 -0.54
CA SER A 162 24.82 -16.11 -1.12
C SER A 162 24.35 -15.49 -2.44
N ILE A 163 24.21 -14.17 -2.48
CA ILE A 163 23.86 -13.44 -3.70
C ILE A 163 24.99 -13.54 -4.73
N SER A 164 26.26 -13.40 -4.33
CA SER A 164 27.41 -13.47 -5.26
C SER A 164 27.52 -14.84 -5.94
N LYS A 165 27.19 -15.93 -5.23
CA LYS A 165 27.19 -17.32 -5.76
C LYS A 165 26.05 -17.63 -6.74
N LEU A 166 24.99 -16.82 -6.80
CA LEU A 166 23.88 -17.05 -7.74
C LEU A 166 24.38 -17.08 -9.20
N LYS A 167 24.04 -18.12 -9.96
CA LYS A 167 24.37 -18.15 -11.39
C LYS A 167 23.28 -17.44 -12.20
N PRO A 168 23.62 -16.67 -13.23
CA PRO A 168 22.62 -16.16 -14.16
C PRO A 168 21.87 -17.36 -14.78
N GLY A 169 20.55 -17.41 -14.57
CA GLY A 169 19.71 -18.45 -15.14
C GLY A 169 19.59 -18.30 -16.65
N SER A 170 19.69 -19.41 -17.39
CA SER A 170 19.83 -19.46 -18.84
C SER A 170 18.52 -19.56 -19.63
N LYS A 171 17.36 -19.17 -19.07
CA LYS A 171 16.10 -19.09 -19.84
C LYS A 171 15.18 -18.02 -19.25
N PHE A 172 14.95 -16.96 -20.02
CA PHE A 172 13.82 -16.07 -19.81
C PHE A 172 12.73 -16.39 -20.82
N LEU A 173 11.49 -16.47 -20.36
CA LEU A 173 10.36 -15.96 -21.13
C LEU A 173 10.42 -14.44 -21.02
N THR A 174 11.14 -13.82 -21.94
CA THR A 174 11.08 -12.37 -22.14
C THR A 174 9.68 -12.09 -22.69
N PHE A 175 8.74 -11.68 -21.84
CA PHE A 175 7.51 -11.07 -22.34
C PHE A 175 7.91 -9.71 -22.92
N LYS A 176 8.19 -9.68 -24.23
CA LYS A 176 8.26 -8.43 -24.98
C LYS A 176 6.87 -7.80 -24.91
N TYR A 177 6.68 -6.87 -23.99
CA TYR A 177 5.51 -6.01 -23.99
C TYR A 177 5.64 -5.06 -25.20
N GLN A 178 5.17 -5.50 -26.36
CA GLN A 178 4.94 -4.61 -27.50
C GLN A 178 3.64 -3.86 -27.24
N GLN A 179 3.74 -2.68 -26.61
CA GLN A 179 2.64 -1.74 -26.60
C GLN A 179 2.50 -1.16 -28.01
N LYS A 180 1.64 -1.76 -28.83
CA LYS A 180 1.23 -1.17 -30.10
C LYS A 180 0.36 0.05 -29.78
N PHE A 181 0.96 1.24 -29.76
CA PHE A 181 0.19 2.47 -29.84
C PHE A 181 -0.27 2.64 -31.27
N MET A 182 -1.54 2.37 -31.52
CA MET A 182 -2.19 2.78 -32.76
C MET A 182 -2.71 4.21 -32.52
N VAL A 183 -2.02 5.21 -33.08
CA VAL A 183 -2.53 6.58 -33.12
C VAL A 183 -3.70 6.57 -34.10
N LEU A 184 -4.91 6.45 -33.58
CA LEU A 184 -6.13 6.64 -34.36
C LEU A 184 -6.34 8.14 -34.57
N LYS A 185 -5.96 8.63 -35.75
CA LYS A 185 -6.80 9.63 -36.40
C LYS A 185 -8.04 8.88 -36.89
N ASP A 186 -9.16 9.19 -36.24
CA ASP A 186 -10.54 8.89 -36.64
C ASP A 186 -10.95 7.42 -36.82
N GLY A 187 -11.77 6.93 -35.88
CA GLY A 187 -12.64 5.76 -36.06
C GLY A 187 -12.20 4.47 -35.36
N VAL A 188 -12.79 4.19 -34.20
CA VAL A 188 -12.57 2.94 -33.45
C VAL A 188 -13.41 1.81 -34.08
N LEU A 189 -12.75 0.81 -34.65
CA LEU A 189 -13.31 -0.53 -34.86
C LEU A 189 -12.43 -1.55 -34.13
N THR A 190 -13.03 -2.26 -33.17
CA THR A 190 -12.41 -3.35 -32.43
C THR A 190 -12.27 -4.59 -33.30
N THR A 191 -11.09 -5.20 -33.36
CA THR A 191 -10.94 -6.58 -33.82
C THR A 191 -10.13 -7.43 -32.84
N THR A 192 -10.64 -8.64 -32.68
CA THR A 192 -10.34 -9.67 -31.68
C THR A 192 -9.00 -10.38 -31.87
N ASN A 193 -8.37 -10.69 -30.74
CA ASN A 193 -7.12 -11.44 -30.64
C ASN A 193 -7.20 -12.85 -31.25
N LYS A 194 -6.20 -13.21 -32.06
CA LYS A 194 -5.79 -14.61 -32.29
C LYS A 194 -4.50 -14.87 -31.52
N TYR A 195 -4.53 -15.88 -30.65
CA TYR A 195 -3.34 -16.39 -29.98
C TYR A 195 -2.66 -17.43 -30.87
N GLN A 196 -1.34 -17.34 -31.02
CA GLN A 196 -0.49 -18.44 -31.48
C GLN A 196 0.62 -18.66 -30.47
N PHE A 197 0.72 -19.89 -29.96
CA PHE A 197 1.82 -20.37 -29.14
C PHE A 197 2.88 -21.01 -30.05
N GLY A 198 4.14 -20.63 -29.89
CA GLY A 198 5.30 -21.31 -30.47
C GLY A 198 6.16 -21.88 -29.34
N TYR A 199 6.47 -23.18 -29.46
CA TYR A 199 7.28 -23.98 -28.52
C TYR A 199 8.75 -23.58 -28.50
#